data_AF-A0A7X8NTJ2-F1
#
_entry.id   AF-A0A7X8NTJ2-F1
#
_cell.length_a   1.000
_cell.length_b   1.000
_cell.length_c   1.000
_cell.angle_alpha   90.00
_cell.angle_beta   90.00
_cell.angle_gamma   90.00
#
_symmetry.space_group_name_H-M   'P 1'
#
loop_
_entity.id
_entity.type
_entity.pdbx_description
1 polymer ?
#
loop_
_entity_poly.entity_id
_entity_poly.type
_entity_poly.pdbx_seq_one_letter_code
_entity_poly.pdbx_strand_id
1 'polypeptide(L)'
;MAYDPSRLTLAFRRGQLDALVRTHLGPAGLYTPEMQQSLALRQLSQAWAAYREDRGITLGARLVGAECAAERDAFLGLVARILPSPASPLAEAVRTVRRIAVAPLAAEARQAATIEAQSLPQLEAVIATLASDRLPTDPLERLLALIEHHRYSLGAGEDALGATALSPCWAINLLALTRPEALALCVPPIPLPALARRRLFRADLSAAKRRDAASDGLLKAMLEAARDLDRIWQATRRFAGLFPQLRSHSRLGSAWALLVSLGELTPAQLGRALGMTKAGAGKLLRQLESGGLARSNGMFEPYACTPIAAAPFAADLY
;
A
#
# COMPACT_ATOMS: atom_id res chain seq x y z
N MET A 1 -21.68 -29.02 -14.91
CA MET A 1 -20.86 -27.87 -14.48
C MET A 1 -19.66 -28.41 -13.72
N ALA A 2 -18.43 -28.18 -14.20
CA ALA A 2 -17.23 -28.54 -13.46
C ALA A 2 -17.09 -27.63 -12.23
N TYR A 3 -16.77 -28.21 -11.08
CA TYR A 3 -16.48 -27.49 -9.85
C TYR A 3 -15.21 -26.64 -10.02
N ASP A 4 -15.31 -25.33 -9.81
CA ASP A 4 -14.16 -24.41 -9.85
C ASP A 4 -13.67 -24.18 -8.42
N PRO A 5 -12.64 -24.91 -7.94
CA PRO A 5 -12.11 -24.77 -6.58
C PRO A 5 -11.63 -23.35 -6.29
N SER A 6 -11.19 -22.60 -7.31
CA SER A 6 -10.64 -21.24 -7.14
C SER A 6 -11.69 -20.26 -6.60
N ARG A 7 -12.95 -20.41 -7.02
CA ARG A 7 -14.07 -19.57 -6.55
C ARG A 7 -14.34 -19.77 -5.06
N LEU A 8 -14.27 -21.01 -4.59
CA LEU A 8 -14.48 -21.32 -3.17
C LEU A 8 -13.32 -20.84 -2.30
N THR A 9 -12.08 -20.99 -2.78
CA THR A 9 -10.91 -20.43 -2.09
C THR A 9 -10.99 -18.91 -1.98
N LEU A 10 -11.36 -18.22 -3.07
CA LEU A 10 -11.56 -16.76 -3.06
C LEU A 10 -12.67 -16.33 -2.08
N ALA A 11 -13.83 -17.00 -2.11
CA ALA A 11 -14.94 -16.71 -1.20
C ALA A 11 -14.54 -16.93 0.27
N PHE A 12 -13.84 -18.02 0.56
CA PHE A 12 -13.35 -18.31 1.91
C PHE A 12 -12.36 -17.24 2.40
N ARG A 13 -11.34 -16.89 1.59
CA ARG A 13 -10.35 -15.85 1.96
C ARG A 13 -10.98 -14.49 2.14
N ARG A 14 -11.96 -14.13 1.30
CA ARG A 14 -12.75 -12.92 1.47
C ARG A 14 -13.50 -12.92 2.80
N GLY A 15 -14.16 -14.03 3.16
CA GLY A 15 -14.84 -14.15 4.45
C GLY A 15 -13.91 -13.98 5.65
N GLN A 16 -12.68 -14.50 5.57
CA GLN A 16 -11.66 -14.31 6.60
C GLN A 16 -11.23 -12.83 6.72
N LEU A 17 -10.96 -12.18 5.59
CA LEU A 17 -10.60 -10.77 5.57
C LEU A 17 -11.75 -9.89 6.10
N ASP A 18 -12.99 -10.14 5.67
CA ASP A 18 -14.18 -9.43 6.14
C ASP A 18 -14.34 -9.54 7.67
N ALA A 19 -14.10 -10.72 8.23
CA ALA A 19 -14.12 -10.90 9.68
C ALA A 19 -13.04 -10.07 10.38
N LEU A 20 -11.80 -10.10 9.88
CA LEU A 20 -10.69 -9.30 10.44
C LEU A 20 -10.96 -7.80 10.35
N VAL A 21 -11.43 -7.31 9.20
CA VAL A 21 -11.76 -5.90 9.01
C VAL A 21 -12.87 -5.48 9.99
N ARG A 22 -13.92 -6.29 10.17
CA ARG A 22 -14.98 -5.99 11.15
C ARG A 22 -14.45 -5.95 12.58
N THR A 23 -13.63 -6.91 12.97
CA THR A 23 -13.06 -7.01 14.32
C THR A 23 -12.08 -5.86 14.61
N HIS A 24 -11.25 -5.47 13.65
CA HIS A 24 -10.22 -4.45 13.87
C HIS A 24 -10.68 -3.03 13.55
N LEU A 25 -11.35 -2.82 12.42
CA LEU A 25 -11.65 -1.50 11.86
C LEU A 25 -13.13 -1.10 11.95
N GLY A 26 -14.01 -1.99 12.44
CA GLY A 26 -15.42 -1.66 12.63
C GLY A 26 -15.65 -0.52 13.63
N PRO A 27 -16.89 0.02 13.75
CA PRO A 27 -17.20 1.11 14.68
C PRO A 27 -16.88 0.81 16.15
N ALA A 28 -16.97 -0.47 16.55
CA ALA A 28 -16.54 -0.99 17.85
C ALA A 28 -15.28 -1.87 17.74
N GLY A 29 -14.47 -1.62 16.70
CA GLY A 29 -13.28 -2.39 16.38
C GLY A 29 -12.13 -2.13 17.35
N LEU A 30 -11.15 -3.04 17.33
CA LEU A 30 -10.00 -2.99 18.23
C LEU A 30 -8.97 -1.90 17.90
N TYR A 31 -8.98 -1.33 16.69
CA TYR A 31 -7.98 -0.36 16.29
C TYR A 31 -8.29 1.04 16.81
N THR A 32 -7.31 1.59 17.51
CA THR A 32 -7.29 3.02 17.83
C THR A 32 -7.02 3.86 16.57
N PRO A 33 -7.32 5.17 16.58
CA PRO A 33 -6.98 6.06 15.47
C PRO A 33 -5.50 6.00 15.04
N GLU A 34 -4.57 5.86 15.99
CA GLU A 34 -3.14 5.74 15.71
C GLU A 34 -2.78 4.44 14.98
N MET A 35 -3.48 3.35 15.29
CA MET A 35 -3.32 2.07 14.57
C MET A 35 -3.84 2.18 13.15
N GLN A 36 -4.96 2.89 12.93
CA GLN A 36 -5.49 3.14 11.59
C GLN A 36 -4.55 4.04 10.77
N GLN A 37 -3.93 5.05 11.38
CA GLN A 37 -2.91 5.88 10.73
C GLN A 37 -1.67 5.06 10.34
N SER A 38 -1.22 4.15 11.22
CA SER A 38 -0.09 3.26 10.97
C SER A 38 -0.38 2.30 9.81
N LEU A 39 -1.58 1.70 9.80
CA LEU A 39 -2.04 0.85 8.70
C LEU A 39 -2.07 1.62 7.37
N ALA A 40 -2.62 2.83 7.35
CA ALA A 40 -2.69 3.65 6.14
C ALA A 40 -1.29 4.01 5.60
N LEU A 41 -0.35 4.33 6.48
CA LEU A 41 1.04 4.62 6.10
C LEU A 41 1.77 3.38 5.56
N ARG A 42 1.48 2.21 6.13
CA ARG A 42 1.97 0.92 5.63
C ARG A 42 1.43 0.60 4.23
N GLN A 43 0.13 0.75 4.04
CA GLN A 43 -0.54 0.53 2.75
C GLN A 43 -0.04 1.51 1.68
N LEU A 44 0.19 2.77 2.04
CA LEU A 44 0.79 3.75 1.13
C LEU A 44 2.22 3.35 0.71
N SER A 45 2.99 2.78 1.62
CA SER A 45 4.35 2.29 1.33
C SER A 45 4.34 1.08 0.39
N GLN A 46 3.39 0.16 0.53
CA GLN A 46 3.19 -0.94 -0.42
C GLN A 46 2.70 -0.46 -1.78
N ALA A 47 1.78 0.51 -1.80
CA ALA A 47 1.30 1.10 -3.03
C ALA A 47 2.42 1.81 -3.79
N TRP A 48 3.36 2.45 -3.10
CA TRP A 48 4.57 3.00 -3.71
C TRP A 48 5.45 1.92 -4.35
N ALA A 49 5.67 0.80 -3.66
CA ALA A 49 6.43 -0.32 -4.23
C ALA A 49 5.77 -0.85 -5.51
N ALA A 50 4.44 -1.05 -5.49
CA ALA A 50 3.67 -1.46 -6.65
C ALA A 50 3.73 -0.42 -7.79
N TYR A 51 3.55 0.87 -7.46
CA TYR A 51 3.63 1.96 -8.42
C TYR A 51 4.98 2.02 -9.12
N ARG A 52 6.08 1.81 -8.38
CA ARG A 52 7.43 1.73 -8.96
C ARG A 52 7.57 0.58 -9.94
N GLU A 53 7.10 -0.61 -9.58
CA GLU A 53 7.11 -1.78 -10.47
C GLU A 53 6.26 -1.54 -11.73
N ASP A 54 5.07 -0.96 -11.55
CA ASP A 54 4.13 -0.62 -12.61
C ASP A 54 4.71 0.40 -13.61
N ARG A 55 5.45 1.39 -13.09
CA ARG A 55 6.06 2.48 -13.87
C ARG A 55 7.51 2.23 -14.28
N GLY A 56 8.10 1.08 -13.92
CA GLY A 56 9.50 0.75 -14.23
C GLY A 56 10.53 1.64 -13.52
N ILE A 57 10.20 2.18 -12.35
CA ILE A 57 11.10 3.04 -11.55
C ILE A 57 12.08 2.15 -10.78
N THR A 58 13.37 2.19 -11.15
CA THR A 58 14.39 1.26 -10.64
C THR A 58 15.05 1.70 -9.33
N LEU A 59 15.12 3.00 -9.05
CA LEU A 59 15.68 3.57 -7.80
C LEU A 59 14.58 3.98 -6.81
N GLY A 60 14.95 4.35 -5.58
CA GLY A 60 13.98 4.85 -4.59
C GLY A 60 13.05 3.78 -4.01
N ALA A 61 13.61 2.63 -3.63
CA ALA A 61 12.85 1.51 -3.07
C ALA A 61 11.97 1.87 -1.87
N ARG A 62 12.36 2.91 -1.12
CA ARG A 62 11.67 3.35 0.10
C ARG A 62 10.89 4.62 -0.16
N LEU A 63 9.63 4.65 0.28
CA LEU A 63 8.73 5.79 0.09
C LEU A 63 9.28 7.09 0.68
N VAL A 64 9.96 7.03 1.82
CA VAL A 64 10.58 8.21 2.47
C VAL A 64 12.06 8.41 2.11
N GLY A 65 12.57 7.66 1.12
CA GLY A 65 13.96 7.75 0.65
C GLY A 65 14.29 9.09 -0.01
N ALA A 66 15.59 9.32 -0.23
CA ALA A 66 16.08 10.53 -0.89
C ALA A 66 16.04 10.44 -2.42
N GLU A 67 16.02 9.24 -2.98
CA GLU A 67 15.99 8.99 -4.42
C GLU A 67 14.57 9.13 -4.99
N CYS A 68 14.48 9.44 -6.30
CA CYS A 68 13.21 9.54 -7.03
C CYS A 68 12.20 10.51 -6.41
N ALA A 69 12.67 11.67 -5.95
CA ALA A 69 11.81 12.67 -5.32
C ALA A 69 10.69 13.14 -6.25
N ALA A 70 10.97 13.32 -7.54
CA ALA A 70 9.98 13.71 -8.55
C ALA A 70 8.87 12.66 -8.71
N GLU A 71 9.23 11.39 -8.88
CA GLU A 71 8.28 10.29 -9.04
C GLU A 71 7.47 10.04 -7.77
N ARG A 72 8.12 10.12 -6.60
CA ARG A 72 7.46 10.01 -5.29
C ARG A 72 6.42 11.11 -5.13
N ASP A 73 6.79 12.36 -5.40
CA ASP A 73 5.90 13.49 -5.17
C ASP A 73 4.75 13.50 -6.18
N ALA A 74 4.98 13.06 -7.43
CA ALA A 74 3.92 12.81 -8.40
C ALA A 74 2.97 11.69 -7.94
N PHE A 75 3.49 10.56 -7.43
CA PHE A 75 2.67 9.49 -6.85
C PHE A 75 1.80 10.01 -5.70
N LEU A 76 2.38 10.77 -4.76
CA LEU A 76 1.64 11.37 -3.65
C LEU A 76 0.62 12.42 -4.12
N GLY A 77 0.92 13.16 -5.19
CA GLY A 77 0.00 14.10 -5.86
C GLY A 77 -1.22 13.38 -6.43
N LEU A 78 -0.98 12.34 -7.24
CA LEU A 78 -2.03 11.50 -7.82
C LEU A 78 -2.92 10.86 -6.75
N VAL A 79 -2.33 10.27 -5.70
CA VAL A 79 -3.08 9.72 -4.56
C VAL A 79 -3.93 10.79 -3.92
N ALA A 80 -3.34 11.93 -3.53
CA ALA A 80 -4.06 13.00 -2.84
C ALA A 80 -5.25 13.53 -3.65
N ARG A 81 -5.12 13.58 -4.97
CA ARG A 81 -6.15 14.10 -5.89
C ARG A 81 -7.41 13.24 -5.95
N ILE A 82 -7.28 11.92 -5.77
CA ILE A 82 -8.40 10.98 -5.93
C ILE A 82 -9.00 10.49 -4.60
N LEU A 83 -8.43 10.91 -3.46
CA LEU A 83 -8.95 10.58 -2.14
C LEU A 83 -10.41 11.03 -1.97
N PRO A 84 -11.28 10.19 -1.40
CA PRO A 84 -12.69 10.55 -1.18
C PRO A 84 -12.86 11.59 -0.07
N SER A 85 -11.91 11.69 0.87
CA SER A 85 -11.97 12.65 1.98
C SER A 85 -10.58 13.13 2.42
N PRO A 86 -10.40 14.45 2.68
CA PRO A 86 -9.16 15.03 3.20
C PRO A 86 -8.91 14.69 4.69
N ALA A 87 -9.91 14.15 5.37
CA ALA A 87 -9.83 13.70 6.77
C ALA A 87 -9.53 12.19 6.90
N SER A 88 -9.36 11.48 5.79
CA SER A 88 -9.07 10.03 5.82
C SER A 88 -7.68 9.72 6.43
N PRO A 89 -7.48 8.55 7.04
CA PRO A 89 -6.16 8.11 7.50
C PRO A 89 -5.10 8.12 6.39
N LEU A 90 -5.50 7.83 5.14
CA LEU A 90 -4.60 7.88 3.99
C LEU A 90 -4.18 9.31 3.62
N ALA A 91 -5.05 10.31 3.78
CA ALA A 91 -4.67 11.72 3.64
C ALA A 91 -3.60 12.11 4.66
N GLU A 92 -3.73 11.66 5.92
CA GLU A 92 -2.70 11.90 6.94
C GLU A 92 -1.40 11.15 6.65
N ALA A 93 -1.47 9.93 6.11
CA ALA A 93 -0.28 9.20 5.65
C ALA A 93 0.47 9.98 4.56
N VAL A 94 -0.24 10.54 3.56
CA VAL A 94 0.37 11.40 2.52
C VAL A 94 1.03 12.63 3.14
N ARG A 95 0.34 13.32 4.07
CA ARG A 95 0.91 14.48 4.79
C ARG A 95 2.16 14.10 5.60
N THR A 96 2.12 12.93 6.24
CA THR A 96 3.24 12.40 7.03
C THR A 96 4.45 12.13 6.15
N VAL A 97 4.28 11.47 4.99
CA VAL A 97 5.38 11.22 4.05
C VAL A 97 5.98 12.53 3.55
N ARG A 98 5.15 13.50 3.14
CA ARG A 98 5.62 14.83 2.71
C ARG A 98 6.41 15.57 3.78
N ARG A 99 6.04 15.41 5.06
CA ARG A 99 6.76 15.99 6.21
C ARG A 99 8.11 15.32 6.43
N ILE A 100 8.19 14.00 6.24
CA ILE A 100 9.37 13.18 6.53
C ILE A 100 10.38 13.19 5.39
N ALA A 101 9.91 13.19 4.15
CA ALA A 101 10.75 13.20 2.97
C ALA A 101 11.63 14.45 2.90
N VAL A 102 12.78 14.33 2.22
CA VAL A 102 13.59 15.51 1.90
C VAL A 102 12.83 16.35 0.88
N ALA A 103 12.79 17.67 1.10
CA ALA A 103 12.14 18.59 0.19
C ALA A 103 12.78 18.49 -1.21
N PRO A 104 11.98 18.38 -2.27
CA PRO A 104 12.51 18.29 -3.63
C PRO A 104 13.19 19.59 -4.04
N LEU A 105 14.20 19.49 -4.89
CA LEU A 105 14.74 20.62 -5.62
C LEU A 105 13.70 21.17 -6.60
N ALA A 106 13.84 22.44 -7.02
CA ALA A 106 12.90 23.07 -7.93
C ALA A 106 12.72 22.32 -9.27
N ALA A 107 13.79 21.69 -9.77
CA ALA A 107 13.73 20.86 -10.98
C ALA A 107 12.89 19.59 -10.76
N GLU A 108 13.09 18.91 -9.63
CA GLU A 108 12.33 17.71 -9.25
C GLU A 108 10.85 18.03 -9.03
N ALA A 109 10.54 19.19 -8.43
CA ALA A 109 9.17 19.66 -8.24
C ALA A 109 8.46 19.92 -9.58
N ARG A 110 9.15 20.53 -10.56
CA ARG A 110 8.61 20.71 -11.92
C ARG A 110 8.39 19.37 -12.61
N GLN A 111 9.35 18.45 -12.51
CA GLN A 111 9.23 17.11 -13.07
C GLN A 111 8.05 16.34 -12.46
N ALA A 112 7.84 16.43 -11.14
CA ALA A 112 6.69 15.83 -10.47
C ALA A 112 5.36 16.34 -11.06
N ALA A 113 5.24 17.67 -11.24
CA ALA A 113 4.06 18.28 -11.85
C ALA A 113 3.82 17.81 -13.29
N THR A 114 4.90 17.66 -14.08
CA THR A 114 4.81 17.10 -15.44
C THR A 114 4.34 15.64 -15.42
N ILE A 115 4.89 14.80 -14.54
CA ILE A 115 4.49 13.40 -14.40
C ILE A 115 3.01 13.30 -14.00
N GLU A 116 2.56 14.12 -13.04
CA GLU A 116 1.15 14.15 -12.61
C GLU A 116 0.24 14.54 -13.78
N ALA A 117 0.55 15.64 -14.48
CA ALA A 117 -0.25 16.14 -15.60
C ALA A 117 -0.36 15.11 -16.74
N GLN A 118 0.74 14.41 -17.06
CA GLN A 118 0.75 13.36 -18.09
C GLN A 118 -0.02 12.11 -17.66
N SER A 119 -0.06 11.82 -16.36
CA SER A 119 -0.71 10.62 -15.83
C SER A 119 -2.22 10.80 -15.62
N LEU A 120 -2.68 12.05 -15.45
CA LEU A 120 -4.06 12.36 -15.10
C LEU A 120 -5.10 11.85 -16.11
N PRO A 121 -4.95 12.03 -17.44
CA PRO A 121 -5.96 11.56 -18.39
C PRO A 121 -6.17 10.04 -18.33
N GLN A 122 -5.09 9.28 -18.13
CA GLN A 122 -5.17 7.82 -17.98
C GLN A 122 -5.86 7.42 -16.68
N LEU A 123 -5.58 8.12 -15.58
CA LEU A 123 -6.24 7.87 -14.29
C LEU A 123 -7.74 8.18 -14.35
N GLU A 124 -8.11 9.29 -14.97
CA GLU A 124 -9.51 9.69 -15.16
C GLU A 124 -10.29 8.69 -16.02
N ALA A 125 -9.66 8.15 -17.06
CA ALA A 125 -10.27 7.10 -17.88
C ALA A 125 -10.59 5.84 -17.06
N VAL A 126 -9.69 5.39 -16.18
CA VAL A 126 -9.93 4.23 -15.31
C VAL A 126 -11.02 4.52 -14.26
N ILE A 127 -11.04 5.74 -13.72
CA ILE A 127 -12.10 6.20 -12.80
C ILE A 127 -13.46 6.14 -13.49
N ALA A 128 -13.56 6.63 -14.72
CA ALA A 128 -14.81 6.61 -15.49
C ALA A 128 -15.31 5.19 -15.75
N THR A 129 -14.41 4.25 -16.09
CA THR A 129 -14.76 2.84 -16.28
C THR A 129 -15.21 2.19 -14.97
N LEU A 130 -14.53 2.46 -13.85
CA LEU A 130 -14.93 1.96 -12.52
C LEU A 130 -16.30 2.46 -12.07
N ALA A 131 -16.66 3.69 -12.42
CA ALA A 131 -17.95 4.29 -12.10
C ALA A 131 -19.09 3.76 -13.00
N SER A 132 -18.80 2.94 -14.01
CA SER A 132 -19.83 2.40 -14.91
C SER A 132 -20.61 1.27 -14.27
N ASP A 133 -21.95 1.33 -14.35
CA ASP A 133 -22.86 0.26 -13.92
C ASP A 133 -22.72 -1.03 -14.74
N ARG A 134 -21.88 -1.03 -15.78
CA ARG A 134 -21.66 -2.18 -16.68
C ARG A 134 -20.65 -3.19 -16.12
N LEU A 135 -19.96 -2.88 -15.02
CA LEU A 135 -18.97 -3.78 -14.45
C LEU A 135 -19.62 -4.93 -13.67
N PRO A 136 -19.13 -6.18 -13.84
CA PRO A 136 -19.59 -7.33 -13.06
C PRO A 136 -19.51 -7.08 -11.55
N THR A 137 -20.41 -7.71 -10.78
CA THR A 137 -20.39 -7.62 -9.30
C THR A 137 -19.38 -8.58 -8.67
N ASP A 138 -19.09 -9.71 -9.32
CA ASP A 138 -18.04 -10.64 -8.89
C ASP A 138 -16.67 -9.95 -8.95
N PRO A 139 -15.86 -9.97 -7.87
CA PRO A 139 -14.62 -9.19 -7.84
C PRO A 139 -13.56 -9.65 -8.84
N LEU A 140 -13.49 -10.95 -9.15
CA LEU A 140 -12.55 -11.48 -10.13
C LEU A 140 -12.99 -11.06 -11.54
N GLU A 141 -14.27 -11.22 -11.87
CA GLU A 141 -14.80 -10.78 -13.17
C GLU A 141 -14.69 -9.26 -13.34
N ARG A 142 -14.92 -8.49 -12.26
CA ARG A 142 -14.78 -7.03 -12.26
C ARG A 142 -13.34 -6.62 -12.60
N LEU A 143 -12.35 -7.23 -11.95
CA LEU A 143 -10.94 -6.96 -12.24
C LEU A 143 -10.58 -7.34 -13.68
N LEU A 144 -11.04 -8.49 -14.16
CA LEU A 144 -10.80 -8.93 -15.54
C LEU A 144 -11.44 -7.99 -16.57
N ALA A 145 -12.67 -7.52 -16.33
CA ALA A 145 -13.36 -6.57 -17.18
C ALA A 145 -12.61 -5.23 -17.27
N LEU A 146 -12.06 -4.73 -16.15
CA LEU A 146 -11.22 -3.52 -16.13
C LEU A 146 -9.94 -3.70 -16.95
N ILE A 147 -9.26 -4.84 -16.77
CA ILE A 147 -8.03 -5.14 -17.50
C ILE A 147 -8.31 -5.22 -19.00
N GLU A 148 -9.37 -5.92 -19.40
CA GLU A 148 -9.72 -6.09 -20.81
C GLU A 148 -10.06 -4.74 -21.46
N HIS A 149 -10.86 -3.91 -20.79
CA HIS A 149 -11.24 -2.59 -21.29
C HIS A 149 -10.02 -1.68 -21.52
N HIS A 150 -9.02 -1.75 -20.65
CA HIS A 150 -7.85 -0.89 -20.72
C HIS A 150 -6.60 -1.53 -21.34
N ARG A 151 -6.70 -2.76 -21.86
CA ARG A 151 -5.56 -3.52 -22.38
C ARG A 151 -4.83 -2.82 -23.52
N TYR A 152 -5.60 -2.17 -24.41
CA TYR A 152 -5.09 -1.49 -25.60
C TYR A 152 -5.29 0.02 -25.56
N SER A 153 -5.61 0.60 -24.39
CA SER A 153 -6.02 2.01 -24.28
C SER A 153 -4.92 3.02 -24.65
N LEU A 154 -3.68 2.57 -24.83
CA LEU A 154 -2.53 3.40 -25.21
C LEU A 154 -1.89 2.98 -26.54
N GLY A 155 -2.63 2.29 -27.39
CA GLY A 155 -2.22 2.05 -28.79
C GLY A 155 -1.14 0.99 -28.98
N ALA A 156 -0.82 0.19 -27.94
CA ALA A 156 0.20 -0.85 -28.02
C ALA A 156 -0.16 -2.05 -28.95
N GLY A 157 -1.38 -2.08 -29.51
CA GLY A 157 -1.80 -3.15 -30.43
C GLY A 157 -1.60 -4.55 -29.83
N GLU A 158 -1.32 -5.53 -30.68
CA GLU A 158 -1.07 -6.93 -30.26
C GLU A 158 0.38 -7.16 -29.75
N ASP A 159 1.21 -6.13 -29.63
CA ASP A 159 2.56 -6.27 -29.06
C ASP A 159 2.48 -6.59 -27.57
N ALA A 160 2.81 -7.84 -27.24
CA ALA A 160 2.74 -8.39 -25.90
C ALA A 160 3.63 -7.64 -24.89
N LEU A 161 4.77 -7.09 -25.32
CA LEU A 161 5.70 -6.38 -24.44
C LEU A 161 5.31 -4.90 -24.31
N GLY A 162 4.99 -4.23 -25.42
CA GLY A 162 4.49 -2.85 -25.43
C GLY A 162 3.24 -2.63 -24.58
N ALA A 163 2.29 -3.59 -24.61
CA ALA A 163 1.07 -3.53 -23.80
C ALA A 163 1.38 -3.52 -22.28
N THR A 164 2.45 -4.19 -21.84
CA THR A 164 2.87 -4.16 -20.43
C THR A 164 3.67 -2.92 -20.04
N ALA A 165 4.39 -2.31 -20.98
CA ALA A 165 5.19 -1.10 -20.76
C ALA A 165 4.31 0.13 -20.53
N LEU A 166 3.18 0.20 -21.24
CA LEU A 166 2.27 1.33 -21.20
C LEU A 166 1.01 1.07 -20.36
N SER A 167 0.83 -0.11 -19.77
CA SER A 167 -0.43 -0.46 -19.09
C SER A 167 -0.86 0.53 -17.99
N PRO A 168 -2.17 0.83 -17.86
CA PRO A 168 -2.73 1.59 -16.72
C PRO A 168 -2.75 0.80 -15.41
N CYS A 169 -1.91 -0.23 -15.25
CA CYS A 169 -1.85 -1.07 -14.05
C CYS A 169 -1.70 -0.24 -12.76
N TRP A 170 -0.82 0.77 -12.82
CA TRP A 170 -0.60 1.71 -11.72
C TRP A 170 -1.89 2.43 -11.32
N ALA A 171 -2.73 2.84 -12.26
CA ALA A 171 -3.97 3.58 -12.00
C ALA A 171 -5.02 2.69 -11.31
N ILE A 172 -5.16 1.44 -11.73
CA ILE A 172 -6.02 0.45 -11.06
C ILE A 172 -5.54 0.25 -9.61
N ASN A 173 -4.23 0.12 -9.39
CA ASN A 173 -3.66 -0.03 -8.06
C ASN A 173 -3.84 1.22 -7.16
N LEU A 174 -3.77 2.42 -7.72
CA LEU A 174 -4.09 3.65 -6.98
C LEU A 174 -5.56 3.69 -6.56
N LEU A 175 -6.48 3.20 -7.39
CA LEU A 175 -7.90 3.15 -7.07
C LEU A 175 -8.22 2.05 -6.06
N ALA A 176 -7.50 0.92 -6.12
CA ALA A 176 -7.56 -0.11 -5.08
C ALA A 176 -7.05 0.37 -3.71
N LEU A 177 -6.16 1.36 -3.71
CA LEU A 177 -5.71 2.03 -2.49
C LEU A 177 -6.73 3.07 -1.98
N THR A 178 -7.23 3.93 -2.86
CA THR A 178 -7.95 5.16 -2.49
C THR A 178 -9.48 5.05 -2.49
N ARG A 179 -10.02 4.11 -3.26
CA ARG A 179 -11.46 3.84 -3.43
C ARG A 179 -11.76 2.34 -3.38
N PRO A 180 -11.35 1.63 -2.31
CA PRO A 180 -11.49 0.17 -2.22
C PRO A 180 -12.93 -0.32 -2.38
N GLU A 181 -13.92 0.50 -2.05
CA GLU A 181 -15.35 0.24 -2.25
C GLU A 181 -15.72 0.02 -3.72
N ALA A 182 -15.05 0.70 -4.66
CA ALA A 182 -15.36 0.62 -6.09
C ALA A 182 -15.03 -0.77 -6.69
N LEU A 183 -14.18 -1.55 -6.02
CA LEU A 183 -13.77 -2.88 -6.47
C LEU A 183 -14.57 -4.01 -5.81
N ALA A 184 -15.39 -3.69 -4.80
CA ALA A 184 -16.27 -4.62 -4.07
C ALA A 184 -15.58 -5.89 -3.52
N LEU A 185 -14.32 -5.78 -3.12
CA LEU A 185 -13.51 -6.93 -2.71
C LEU A 185 -13.81 -7.45 -1.31
N CYS A 186 -14.21 -6.56 -0.40
CA CYS A 186 -14.42 -6.85 1.01
C CYS A 186 -15.47 -5.91 1.63
N VAL A 187 -16.08 -6.34 2.73
CA VAL A 187 -17.09 -5.59 3.49
C VAL A 187 -16.79 -5.67 4.99
N PRO A 188 -16.38 -4.56 5.65
CA PRO A 188 -16.18 -3.22 5.07
C PRO A 188 -14.98 -3.17 4.10
N PRO A 189 -14.93 -2.16 3.20
CA PRO A 189 -13.85 -2.04 2.23
C PRO A 189 -12.52 -1.69 2.91
N ILE A 190 -11.44 -2.38 2.52
CA ILE A 190 -10.06 -2.09 2.93
C ILE A 190 -9.17 -1.90 1.70
N PRO A 191 -8.19 -0.98 1.73
CA PRO A 191 -7.23 -0.85 0.64
C PRO A 191 -6.46 -2.13 0.34
N LEU A 192 -6.33 -2.45 -0.95
CA LEU A 192 -5.59 -3.61 -1.45
C LEU A 192 -4.51 -3.14 -2.44
N PRO A 193 -3.36 -2.65 -1.94
CA PRO A 193 -2.26 -2.23 -2.80
C PRO A 193 -1.75 -3.43 -3.62
N ALA A 194 -1.28 -3.18 -4.84
CA ALA A 194 -0.79 -4.21 -5.77
C ALA A 194 -1.83 -5.28 -6.20
N LEU A 195 -3.11 -4.89 -6.24
CA LEU A 195 -4.21 -5.75 -6.70
C LEU A 195 -4.00 -6.22 -8.16
N ALA A 196 -3.78 -5.27 -9.07
CA ALA A 196 -3.50 -5.52 -10.47
C ALA A 196 -2.01 -5.74 -10.68
N ARG A 197 -1.66 -6.58 -11.66
CA ARG A 197 -0.28 -6.84 -12.06
C ARG A 197 -0.12 -6.59 -13.55
N ARG A 198 0.98 -5.95 -13.96
CA ARG A 198 1.30 -5.66 -15.38
C ARG A 198 1.15 -6.87 -16.29
N ARG A 199 1.52 -8.06 -15.79
CA ARG A 199 1.41 -9.32 -16.54
C ARG A 199 0.00 -9.58 -17.08
N LEU A 200 -1.05 -9.11 -16.40
CA LEU A 200 -2.44 -9.33 -16.82
C LEU A 200 -2.78 -8.60 -18.14
N PHE A 201 -2.03 -7.56 -18.48
CA PHE A 201 -2.19 -6.76 -19.70
C PHE A 201 -1.48 -7.37 -20.92
N ARG A 202 -0.73 -8.45 -20.74
CA ARG A 202 -0.07 -9.16 -21.84
C ARG A 202 -1.10 -9.63 -22.87
N ALA A 203 -0.83 -9.29 -24.14
CA ALA A 203 -1.68 -9.67 -25.27
C ALA A 203 -1.68 -11.20 -25.50
N ASP A 204 -0.55 -11.87 -25.25
CA ASP A 204 -0.34 -13.30 -25.48
C ASP A 204 -0.91 -14.22 -24.38
N LEU A 205 -1.46 -13.66 -23.30
CA LEU A 205 -2.16 -14.46 -22.29
C LEU A 205 -3.55 -14.87 -22.79
N SER A 206 -3.79 -16.18 -22.86
CA SER A 206 -5.15 -16.74 -23.02
C SER A 206 -6.07 -16.27 -21.90
N ALA A 207 -7.38 -16.18 -22.16
CA ALA A 207 -8.37 -15.81 -21.15
C ALA A 207 -8.30 -16.67 -19.87
N ALA A 208 -8.10 -17.99 -20.00
CA ALA A 208 -7.94 -18.91 -18.88
C ALA A 208 -6.70 -18.56 -18.02
N LYS A 209 -5.51 -18.49 -18.62
CA LYS A 209 -4.28 -18.09 -17.91
C LYS A 209 -4.38 -16.69 -17.26
N ARG A 210 -5.07 -15.75 -17.90
CA ARG A 210 -5.30 -14.41 -17.34
C ARG A 210 -6.20 -14.48 -16.10
N ARG A 211 -7.27 -15.28 -16.16
CA ARG A 211 -8.16 -15.54 -15.03
C ARG A 211 -7.41 -16.16 -13.85
N ASP A 212 -6.60 -17.20 -14.09
CA ASP A 212 -5.80 -17.84 -13.05
C ASP A 212 -4.82 -16.83 -12.41
N ALA A 213 -4.10 -16.09 -13.24
CA ALA A 213 -3.15 -15.08 -12.79
C ALA A 213 -3.79 -13.94 -12.00
N ALA A 214 -5.05 -13.58 -12.31
CA ALA A 214 -5.84 -12.58 -11.59
C ALA A 214 -6.38 -13.14 -10.26
N SER A 215 -6.83 -14.39 -10.25
CA SER A 215 -7.25 -15.11 -9.03
C SER A 215 -6.10 -15.20 -8.01
N ASP A 216 -4.92 -15.64 -8.44
CA ASP A 216 -3.71 -15.64 -7.61
C ASP A 216 -3.32 -14.23 -7.14
N GLY A 217 -3.55 -13.24 -8.00
CA GLY A 217 -3.39 -11.81 -7.71
C GLY A 217 -4.20 -11.39 -6.49
N LEU A 218 -5.51 -11.65 -6.57
CA LEU A 218 -6.51 -11.35 -5.55
C LEU A 218 -6.22 -12.06 -4.25
N LEU A 219 -5.93 -13.37 -4.30
CA LEU A 219 -5.60 -14.16 -3.11
C LEU A 219 -4.38 -13.59 -2.38
N LYS A 220 -3.33 -13.23 -3.11
CA LYS A 220 -2.13 -12.62 -2.53
C LYS A 220 -2.43 -11.25 -1.94
N ALA A 221 -3.19 -10.40 -2.63
CA ALA A 221 -3.54 -9.07 -2.14
C ALA A 221 -4.35 -9.14 -0.84
N MET A 222 -5.33 -10.05 -0.76
CA MET A 222 -6.11 -10.29 0.46
C MET A 222 -5.24 -10.81 1.62
N LEU A 223 -4.31 -11.72 1.34
CA LEU A 223 -3.38 -12.23 2.33
C LEU A 223 -2.46 -11.14 2.88
N GLU A 224 -1.90 -10.29 2.01
CA GLU A 224 -1.05 -9.17 2.44
C GLU A 224 -1.83 -8.16 3.29
N ALA A 225 -3.08 -7.84 2.94
CA ALA A 225 -3.93 -6.98 3.76
C ALA A 225 -4.23 -7.59 5.15
N ALA A 226 -4.52 -8.89 5.20
CA ALA A 226 -4.70 -9.59 6.47
C ALA A 226 -3.41 -9.57 7.32
N ARG A 227 -2.25 -9.75 6.69
CA ARG A 227 -0.94 -9.64 7.35
C ARG A 227 -0.64 -8.25 7.86
N ASP A 228 -1.04 -7.19 7.15
CA ASP A 228 -0.84 -5.83 7.65
C ASP A 228 -1.76 -5.51 8.82
N LEU A 229 -2.99 -6.03 8.84
CA LEU A 229 -3.84 -5.97 10.02
C LEU A 229 -3.14 -6.68 11.20
N ASP A 230 -2.81 -7.95 11.07
CA ASP A 230 -2.15 -8.64 12.18
C ASP A 230 -0.82 -7.97 12.60
N ARG A 231 0.01 -7.52 11.65
CA ARG A 231 1.26 -6.81 11.93
C ARG A 231 1.05 -5.59 12.84
N ILE A 232 0.09 -4.72 12.52
CA ILE A 232 -0.17 -3.52 13.31
C ILE A 232 -0.70 -3.89 14.70
N TRP A 233 -1.57 -4.90 14.79
CA TRP A 233 -2.06 -5.42 16.06
C TRP A 233 -0.93 -5.96 16.95
N GLN A 234 -0.10 -6.86 16.42
CA GLN A 234 1.02 -7.46 17.15
C GLN A 234 2.07 -6.41 17.53
N ALA A 235 2.35 -5.43 16.67
CA ALA A 235 3.27 -4.34 16.96
C ALA A 235 2.86 -3.56 18.22
N THR A 236 1.58 -3.21 18.33
CA THR A 236 1.06 -2.46 19.48
C THR A 236 1.17 -3.27 20.76
N ARG A 237 0.79 -4.55 20.73
CA ARG A 237 0.89 -5.44 21.91
C ARG A 237 2.33 -5.67 22.35
N ARG A 238 3.24 -5.88 21.38
CA ARG A 238 4.67 -6.05 21.66
C ARG A 238 5.26 -4.82 22.33
N PHE A 239 4.89 -3.62 21.88
CA PHE A 239 5.32 -2.37 22.50
C PHE A 239 4.81 -2.24 23.94
N ALA A 240 3.52 -2.50 24.16
CA ALA A 240 2.91 -2.43 25.49
C ALA A 240 3.55 -3.42 26.48
N GLY A 241 3.93 -4.62 26.02
CA GLY A 241 4.60 -5.62 26.85
C GLY A 241 6.05 -5.26 27.23
N LEU A 242 6.79 -4.60 26.33
CA LEU A 242 8.18 -4.20 26.58
C LEU A 242 8.31 -2.87 27.34
N PHE A 243 7.31 -2.01 27.24
CA PHE A 243 7.31 -0.69 27.88
C PHE A 243 6.02 -0.42 28.68
N PRO A 244 5.63 -1.28 29.64
CA PRO A 244 4.36 -1.18 30.36
C PRO A 244 4.21 0.10 31.18
N GLN A 245 5.32 0.71 31.59
CA GLN A 245 5.37 1.95 32.37
C GLN A 245 5.21 3.22 31.52
N LEU A 246 5.24 3.11 30.18
CA LEU A 246 5.10 4.27 29.31
C LEU A 246 3.63 4.62 29.09
N ARG A 247 3.35 5.93 29.07
CA ARG A 247 2.01 6.44 28.71
C ARG A 247 1.68 6.06 27.26
N SER A 248 0.38 5.91 26.99
CA SER A 248 -0.19 5.60 25.67
C SER A 248 0.33 6.52 24.55
N HIS A 249 0.55 7.81 24.84
CA HIS A 249 1.02 8.82 23.89
C HIS A 249 2.54 9.10 23.99
N SER A 250 3.34 8.14 24.44
CA SER A 250 4.79 8.33 24.48
C SER A 250 5.36 8.53 23.07
N ARG A 251 6.31 9.46 22.93
CA ARG A 251 7.05 9.66 21.66
C ARG A 251 7.81 8.41 21.22
N LEU A 252 8.18 7.54 22.16
CA LEU A 252 8.79 6.24 21.85
C LEU A 252 7.79 5.31 21.14
N GLY A 253 6.53 5.30 21.59
CA GLY A 253 5.44 4.56 20.93
C GLY A 253 5.17 5.10 19.52
N SER A 254 5.12 6.42 19.34
CA SER A 254 4.99 7.03 18.01
C SER A 254 6.18 6.70 17.10
N ALA A 255 7.40 6.68 17.63
CA ALA A 255 8.59 6.28 16.88
C ALA A 255 8.51 4.81 16.44
N TRP A 256 8.02 3.92 17.32
CA TRP A 256 7.80 2.52 16.99
C TRP A 256 6.75 2.35 15.89
N ALA A 257 5.59 3.00 16.03
CA ALA A 257 4.51 2.94 15.04
C ALA A 257 4.97 3.39 13.64
N LEU A 258 5.74 4.48 13.56
CA LEU A 258 6.34 4.96 12.30
C LEU A 258 7.31 3.93 11.70
N LEU A 259 8.16 3.31 12.54
CA LEU A 259 9.12 2.30 12.08
C LEU A 259 8.42 1.04 11.57
N VAL A 260 7.35 0.60 12.23
CA VAL A 260 6.51 -0.53 11.79
C VAL A 260 5.85 -0.25 10.45
N SER A 261 5.38 0.98 10.26
CA SER A 261 4.64 1.38 9.07
C SER A 261 5.54 1.55 7.85
N LEU A 262 6.71 2.19 8.03
CA LEU A 262 7.64 2.53 6.95
C LEU A 262 8.76 1.50 6.75
N GLY A 263 8.93 0.57 7.69
CA GLY A 263 9.97 -0.45 7.70
C GLY A 263 11.33 0.07 8.18
N GLU A 264 11.76 1.23 7.70
CA GLU A 264 13.07 1.81 8.01
C GLU A 264 13.02 3.32 8.17
N LEU A 265 13.79 3.84 9.12
CA LEU A 265 13.91 5.27 9.37
C LEU A 265 15.32 5.68 9.80
N THR A 266 15.78 6.79 9.27
CA THR A 266 16.94 7.53 9.79
C THR A 266 16.52 8.43 10.96
N PRO A 267 17.45 8.81 11.86
CA PRO A 267 17.16 9.79 12.90
C PRO A 267 16.65 11.13 12.38
N ALA A 268 17.08 11.55 11.18
CA ALA A 268 16.63 12.80 10.57
C ALA A 268 15.17 12.72 10.09
N GLN A 269 14.79 11.61 9.45
CA GLN A 269 13.41 11.35 9.04
C GLN A 269 12.48 11.28 10.25
N LEU A 270 12.86 10.54 11.29
CA LEU A 270 12.07 10.46 12.53
C LEU A 270 11.96 11.82 13.24
N GLY A 271 13.05 12.60 13.26
CA GLY A 271 13.05 13.95 13.81
C GLY A 271 12.03 14.86 13.14
N ARG A 272 11.97 14.85 11.80
CA ARG A 272 10.95 15.58 11.02
C ARG A 272 9.54 15.06 11.28
N ALA A 273 9.36 13.74 11.39
CA ALA A 273 8.06 13.14 11.65
C ALA A 273 7.44 13.63 12.97
N LEU A 274 8.25 13.68 14.03
CA LEU A 274 7.82 13.94 15.40
C LEU A 274 8.10 15.37 15.89
N GLY A 275 8.59 16.26 15.01
CA GLY A 275 8.91 17.64 15.36
C GLY A 275 10.01 17.78 16.42
N MET A 276 11.08 16.99 16.30
CA MET A 276 12.19 16.97 17.26
C MET A 276 13.56 16.97 16.59
N THR A 277 14.60 17.23 17.37
CA THR A 277 15.99 17.23 16.87
C THR A 277 16.44 15.84 16.44
N LYS A 278 17.37 15.77 15.48
CA LYS A 278 18.01 14.52 15.03
C LYS A 278 18.59 13.72 16.21
N ALA A 279 19.20 14.42 17.18
CA ALA A 279 19.79 13.79 18.37
C ALA A 279 18.72 13.15 19.28
N GLY A 280 17.60 13.86 19.51
CA GLY A 280 16.47 13.34 20.28
C GLY A 280 15.82 12.13 19.62
N ALA A 281 15.59 12.20 18.30
CA ALA A 281 15.09 11.07 17.52
C ALA A 281 16.05 9.87 17.54
N GLY A 282 17.36 10.12 17.44
CA GLY A 282 18.39 9.09 17.57
C GLY A 282 18.39 8.40 18.94
N LYS A 283 18.08 9.13 20.03
CA LYS A 283 17.90 8.54 21.36
C LYS A 283 16.70 7.60 21.41
N LEU A 284 15.57 7.97 20.80
CA LEU A 284 14.39 7.10 20.72
C LEU A 284 14.70 5.82 19.94
N LEU A 285 15.37 5.92 18.78
CA LEU A 285 15.73 4.76 17.96
C LEU A 285 16.67 3.80 18.70
N ARG A 286 17.68 4.32 19.40
CA ARG A 286 18.56 3.50 20.27
C ARG A 286 17.81 2.84 21.42
N GLN A 287 16.79 3.50 21.97
CA GLN A 287 15.94 2.91 23.01
C GLN A 287 15.04 1.80 22.46
N LEU A 288 14.54 1.94 21.23
CA LEU A 288 13.83 0.86 20.53
C LEU A 288 14.77 -0.30 20.21
N GLU A 289 16.01 -0.01 19.83
CA GLU A 289 17.04 -1.02 19.58
C GLU A 289 17.42 -1.78 20.85
N SER A 290 17.64 -1.09 21.98
CA SER A 290 17.93 -1.75 23.26
C SER A 290 16.75 -2.61 23.75
N GLY A 291 15.52 -2.26 23.36
CA GLY A 291 14.32 -3.07 23.59
C GLY A 291 14.09 -4.17 22.55
N GLY A 292 14.99 -4.36 21.58
CA GLY A 292 14.88 -5.37 20.52
C GLY A 292 13.73 -5.13 19.54
N LEU A 293 13.24 -3.90 19.43
CA LEU A 293 12.20 -3.49 18.48
C LEU A 293 12.79 -2.95 17.17
N ALA A 294 13.97 -2.32 17.23
CA ALA A 294 14.71 -1.84 16.07
C ALA A 294 16.07 -2.53 15.95
N ARG A 295 16.68 -2.47 14.76
CA ARG A 295 18.05 -2.91 14.50
C ARG A 295 18.80 -1.81 13.78
N SER A 296 20.02 -1.49 14.22
CA SER A 296 20.96 -0.69 13.42
C SER A 296 21.73 -1.59 12.45
N ASN A 297 21.82 -1.16 11.19
CA ASN A 297 22.62 -1.84 10.17
C ASN A 297 24.01 -1.18 9.98
N GLY A 298 24.41 -0.25 10.85
CA GLY A 298 25.67 0.49 10.76
C GLY A 298 25.52 2.00 11.01
N MET A 299 26.64 2.71 11.01
CA MET A 299 26.73 4.11 11.45
C MET A 299 25.93 5.11 10.58
N PHE A 300 25.74 4.79 9.30
CA PHE A 300 25.03 5.63 8.34
C PHE A 300 23.73 4.98 7.82
N GLU A 301 23.49 3.74 8.22
CA GLU A 301 22.32 3.01 7.77
C GLU A 301 21.08 3.40 8.58
N PRO A 302 19.89 3.38 7.96
CA PRO A 302 18.63 3.50 8.66
C PRO A 302 18.50 2.45 9.77
N TYR A 303 17.77 2.80 10.82
CA TYR A 303 17.27 1.79 11.74
C TYR A 303 16.15 1.03 11.04
N ALA A 304 16.20 -0.30 11.12
CA ALA A 304 15.20 -1.19 10.54
C ALA A 304 14.27 -1.73 11.63
N CYS A 305 13.00 -1.89 11.27
CA CYS A 305 12.02 -2.59 12.08
C CYS A 305 12.49 -4.04 12.29
N THR A 306 12.45 -4.52 13.54
CA THR A 306 12.65 -5.95 13.80
C THR A 306 11.44 -6.72 13.26
N PRO A 307 11.63 -7.88 12.62
CA PRO A 307 10.51 -8.69 12.15
C PRO A 307 9.47 -8.89 13.25
N ILE A 308 8.21 -8.62 12.90
CA ILE A 308 7.05 -8.95 13.71
C ILE A 308 6.55 -10.27 13.14
N ALA A 309 6.52 -11.30 13.98
CA ALA A 309 5.99 -12.60 13.58
C ALA A 309 4.57 -12.40 13.05
N ALA A 310 4.34 -12.79 11.80
CA ALA A 310 3.00 -12.83 11.24
C ALA A 310 2.27 -14.02 11.87
N ALA A 311 0.99 -13.84 12.22
CA ALA A 311 0.12 -14.97 12.47
C ALA A 311 0.18 -15.92 11.26
N PRO A 312 0.28 -17.24 11.48
CA PRO A 312 0.15 -18.19 10.39
C PRO A 312 -1.27 -18.06 9.84
N PHE A 313 -1.41 -17.50 8.65
CA PHE A 313 -2.69 -17.54 7.96
C PHE A 313 -2.84 -18.92 7.35
N ALA A 314 -4.06 -19.44 7.23
CA ALA A 314 -4.31 -20.76 6.64
C ALA A 314 -3.86 -20.90 5.16
N ALA A 315 -3.23 -19.87 4.57
CA ALA A 315 -2.56 -19.91 3.28
C ALA A 315 -1.07 -20.32 3.38
N ASP A 316 -0.51 -20.29 4.59
CA ASP A 316 0.88 -20.68 4.88
C ASP A 316 0.98 -22.17 5.27
N LEU A 317 -0.16 -22.88 5.31
CA LEU A 317 -0.29 -24.28 5.74
C LEU A 317 -0.64 -25.24 4.59
N TYR A 318 -0.76 -24.74 3.36
CA TYR A 318 -1.03 -25.52 2.14
C TYR A 318 -0.17 -25.02 0.99
#